data_AF-A0A2V9B2T6-F1
#
_entry.id   AF-A0A2V9B2T6-F1
#
_cell.length_a   1.000
_cell.length_b   1.000
_cell.length_c   1.000
_cell.angle_alpha   90.00
_cell.angle_beta   90.00
_cell.angle_gamma   90.00
#
_symmetry.space_group_name_H-M   'P 1'
#
loop_
_entity.id
_entity.type
_entity.pdbx_description
1 polymer ?
#
loop_
_entity_poly.entity_id
_entity_poly.type
_entity_poly.pdbx_seq_one_letter_code
_entity_poly.pdbx_strand_id
1 'polypeptide(L)' 'MYERKILGFHQDEHRDWVADLECGHTRHVRHNPP' A
#
# COMPACT_ATOMS: atom_id res chain seq x y z
N MET A 1 -7.10 14.31 10.67
CA MET A 1 -7.28 12.90 10.28
C MET A 1 -7.53 12.90 8.78
N TYR A 2 -6.49 12.81 7.95
CA TYR A 2 -6.68 12.72 6.49
C TYR A 2 -6.42 11.27 6.11
N GLU A 3 -7.49 10.52 5.92
CA GLU A 3 -7.46 9.16 5.40
C GLU A 3 -6.98 9.26 3.96
N ARG A 4 -5.66 9.11 3.74
CA ARG A 4 -5.10 9.10 2.38
C ARG A 4 -5.70 7.92 1.66
N LYS A 5 -6.42 8.17 0.56
CA LYS A 5 -7.06 7.11 -0.22
C LYS A 5 -5.98 6.22 -0.83
N ILE A 6 -6.18 4.92 -0.65
CA ILE A 6 -5.40 3.90 -1.33
C ILE A 6 -5.97 3.79 -2.74
N LEU A 7 -5.10 3.99 -3.73
CA LEU A 7 -5.43 3.85 -5.15
C LEU A 7 -5.39 2.38 -5.58
N GLY A 8 -4.50 1.59 -4.98
CA GLY A 8 -4.34 0.19 -5.31
C GLY A 8 -3.34 -0.50 -4.42
N PHE A 9 -3.18 -1.81 -4.65
CA PHE A 9 -2.17 -2.64 -4.01
C PHE A 9 -1.40 -3.41 -5.07
N HIS A 10 -0.09 -3.52 -4.88
CA HIS A 10 0.77 -4.37 -5.69
C HIS A 10 1.75 -5.11 -4.78
N GLN A 11 2.34 -6.19 -5.30
CA GLN A 11 3.42 -6.89 -4.61
C GLN A 11 4.76 -6.40 -5.15
N ASP A 12 5.72 -6.19 -4.25
CA ASP A 12 7.09 -5.88 -4.63
C ASP A 12 7.90 -7.14 -4.97
N GLU A 13 9.20 -6.96 -5.23
CA GLU A 13 10.12 -8.04 -5.57
C GLU A 13 10.29 -9.08 -4.45
N HIS A 14 9.99 -8.72 -3.20
CA HIS A 14 9.97 -9.61 -2.05
C HIS A 14 8.62 -10.30 -1.83
N ARG A 15 7.64 -10.02 -2.71
CA ARG A 15 6.22 -10.40 -2.60
C ARG A 15 5.51 -9.79 -1.40
N ASP A 16 6.05 -8.70 -0.86
CA ASP A 16 5.40 -7.94 0.18
C ASP A 16 4.34 -7.04 -0.44
N TRP A 17 3.19 -6.91 0.24
CA TRP A 17 2.11 -6.06 -0.23
C TRP A 17 2.41 -4.59 0.01
N VAL A 18 2.23 -3.79 -1.03
CA VAL A 18 2.46 -2.35 -1.03
C VAL A 18 1.18 -1.66 -1.48
N ALA A 19 0.73 -0.68 -0.69
CA ALA A 19 -0.40 0.18 -1.04
C ALA A 19 0.10 1.44 -1.73
N ASP A 20 -0.46 1.73 -2.90
CA ASP A 20 -0.24 2.98 -3.63
C ASP A 20 -1.19 4.06 -3.10
N LEU A 21 -0.65 5.16 -2.60
CA LEU A 21 -1.45 6.26 -2.07
C LEU A 21 -1.64 7.37 -3.10
N GLU A 22 -2.76 8.07 -3.01
CA GLU A 22 -3.07 9.21 -3.91
C GLU A 22 -2.00 10.32 -3.88
N CYS A 23 -1.23 10.41 -2.80
CA CYS A 23 -0.15 11.38 -2.65
C CYS A 23 1.15 10.97 -3.35
N GLY A 24 1.16 9.90 -4.14
CA GLY A 24 2.33 9.40 -4.86
C GLY A 24 3.33 8.63 -3.99
N HIS A 25 2.99 8.37 -2.72
CA HIS A 25 3.81 7.55 -1.83
C HIS A 25 3.29 6.12 -1.78
N THR A 26 4.21 5.17 -1.61
CA THR A 26 3.89 3.77 -1.32
C THR A 26 3.94 3.52 0.18
N ARG A 27 3.09 2.61 0.67
CA ARG A 27 3.07 2.15 2.06
C ARG A 27 3.14 0.63 2.08
N HIS A 28 4.23 0.08 2.60
CA HIS A 28 4.30 -1.37 2.85
C HIS A 28 3.26 -1.78 3.88
N VAL A 29 2.42 -2.71 3.50
CA VAL A 29 1.38 -3.31 4.34
C VAL A 29 1.95 -4.63 4.86
N ARG A 30 2.52 -4.57 6.07
CA ARG A 30 3.10 -5.76 6.72
C ARG A 30 2.07 -6.63 7.42
N HIS A 31 0.83 -6.17 7.53
CA HIS A 31 -0.27 -7.02 7.96
C HIS A 31 -0.78 -7.78 6.75
N ASN A 32 -0.63 -9.11 6.81
CA ASN A 32 -1.23 -10.04 5.87
C ASN A 32 -2.69 -9.60 5.63
N PRO A 33 -3.05 -9.15 4.42
CA PRO A 33 -4.44 -8.84 4.14
C PRO A 33 -5.25 -10.13 4.34
N PRO A 34 -6.43 -10.10 5.00
CA PRO A 34 -7.30 -11.27 5.05
C PRO A 34 -7.78 -11.70 3.65
#